data_AF-A0A920GN85-F1
#
_entry.id   AF-A0A920GN85-F1
#
_cell.length_a   1.000
_cell.length_b   1.000
_cell.length_c   1.000
_cell.angle_alpha   90.00
_cell.angle_beta   90.00
_cell.angle_gamma   90.00
#
_symmetry.space_group_name_H-M   'P 1'
#
loop_
_entity.id
_entity.type
_entity.pdbx_description
1 polymer ?
#
loop_
_entity_poly.entity_id
_entity_poly.type
_entity_poly.pdbx_seq_one_letter_code
_entity_poly.pdbx_strand_id
1 'polypeptide(L)'
;MFDFIQIREVPKTSWSSNEALNFKPKFKTLIALIVGLILFGLGEALLVTSQMGVSPWTALAQGFSNISGFSLGFTTFFISIFVLLLWIPLKQKPGIGTIFNAIIISLVLHYAIPFANF
;
A
#
# COMPACT_ATOMS: atom_id res chain seq x y z
N MET A 1 5.73 19.22 -30.98
CA MET A 1 4.36 19.79 -30.99
C MET A 1 3.42 19.17 -29.93
N PHE A 2 3.86 18.21 -29.09
CA PHE A 2 3.10 17.75 -27.91
C PHE A 2 4.02 17.41 -26.72
N ASP A 3 4.94 18.31 -26.40
CA ASP A 3 5.94 18.06 -25.34
C ASP A 3 5.32 18.06 -23.93
N PHE A 4 4.09 18.59 -23.76
CA PHE A 4 3.36 18.57 -22.49
C PHE A 4 2.77 17.19 -22.10
N ILE A 5 2.64 16.27 -23.07
CA ILE A 5 2.16 14.89 -22.81
C ILE A 5 3.32 14.02 -22.29
N GLN A 6 4.57 14.45 -22.51
CA GLN A 6 5.74 13.76 -21.99
C GLN A 6 6.07 14.24 -20.57
N ILE A 7 5.30 13.82 -19.57
CA ILE A 7 5.72 13.92 -18.17
C ILE A 7 6.91 12.96 -17.99
N ARG A 8 8.12 13.46 -18.25
CA ARG A 8 9.37 12.68 -18.12
C ARG A 8 9.86 12.60 -16.68
N GLU A 9 9.43 13.51 -15.82
CA GLU A 9 9.91 13.61 -14.45
C GLU A 9 8.76 13.86 -13.47
N VAL A 10 8.82 13.17 -12.32
CA VAL A 10 7.87 13.36 -11.22
C VAL A 10 8.09 14.75 -10.63
N PRO A 11 7.04 15.58 -10.47
CA PRO A 11 7.19 16.91 -9.92
C PRO A 11 7.73 16.82 -8.48
N LYS A 12 8.85 17.50 -8.23
CA LYS A 12 9.44 17.59 -6.89
C LYS A 12 8.63 18.57 -6.04
N THR A 13 7.92 18.06 -5.06
CA THR A 13 7.09 18.86 -4.14
C THR A 13 7.82 19.18 -2.84
N SER A 14 7.29 20.11 -2.06
CA SER A 14 7.81 20.51 -0.74
C SER A 14 7.86 19.36 0.29
N TRP A 15 7.12 18.28 0.05
CA TRP A 15 7.03 17.08 0.89
C TRP A 15 7.74 15.86 0.28
N SER A 16 8.35 16.00 -0.89
CA SER A 16 9.11 14.91 -1.53
C SER A 16 10.38 14.54 -0.75
N SER A 17 10.67 13.24 -0.65
CA SER A 17 11.95 12.76 -0.10
C SER A 17 13.07 12.97 -1.12
N ASN A 18 14.30 13.20 -0.64
CA ASN A 18 15.49 13.27 -1.51
C ASN A 18 15.85 11.90 -2.10
N GLU A 19 15.52 10.81 -1.38
CA GLU A 19 15.79 9.44 -1.79
C GLU A 19 14.54 8.56 -1.59
N ALA A 20 14.34 7.60 -2.50
CA ALA A 20 13.19 6.69 -2.47
C ALA A 20 13.24 5.70 -1.29
N LEU A 21 14.42 5.21 -0.94
CA LEU A 21 14.63 4.20 0.13
C LEU A 21 15.19 4.84 1.42
N ASN A 22 14.59 5.93 1.84
CA ASN A 22 15.05 6.64 3.03
C ASN A 22 14.49 5.99 4.31
N PHE A 23 15.37 5.69 5.27
CA PHE A 23 14.99 5.20 6.60
C PHE A 23 14.56 6.31 7.56
N LYS A 24 14.97 7.56 7.32
CA LYS A 24 14.64 8.74 8.15
C LYS A 24 14.12 9.89 7.27
N PRO A 25 12.90 9.79 6.72
CA PRO A 25 12.30 10.87 5.96
C PRO A 25 12.01 12.07 6.87
N LYS A 26 11.86 13.25 6.25
CA LYS A 26 11.40 14.45 6.96
C LYS A 26 9.98 14.25 7.46
N PHE A 27 9.63 14.86 8.59
CA PHE A 27 8.30 14.75 9.19
C PHE A 27 7.15 15.12 8.23
N LYS A 28 7.34 16.17 7.40
CA LYS A 28 6.37 16.57 6.36
C LYS A 28 6.12 15.45 5.33
N THR A 29 7.17 14.77 4.90
CA THR A 29 7.09 13.63 3.98
C THR A 29 6.36 12.45 4.61
N LEU A 30 6.61 12.19 5.90
CA LEU A 30 5.97 11.10 6.62
C LEU A 30 4.46 11.32 6.76
N ILE A 31 4.02 12.54 7.10
CA ILE A 31 2.59 12.86 7.16
C ILE A 31 1.94 12.67 5.79
N ALA A 32 2.53 13.21 4.73
CA ALA A 32 1.99 13.08 3.37
C ALA A 32 1.90 11.60 2.95
N LEU A 33 2.90 10.80 3.31
CA LEU A 33 2.90 9.35 3.09
C LEU A 33 1.76 8.67 3.86
N ILE A 34 1.62 8.91 5.16
CA ILE A 34 0.59 8.28 5.99
C ILE A 34 -0.81 8.61 5.46
N VAL A 35 -1.08 9.89 5.18
CA VAL A 35 -2.36 10.34 4.62
C VAL A 35 -2.62 9.69 3.26
N GLY A 36 -1.62 9.64 2.38
CA GLY A 36 -1.74 8.98 1.08
C GLY A 36 -2.01 7.49 1.19
N LEU A 37 -1.36 6.79 2.12
CA LEU A 37 -1.56 5.35 2.36
C LEU A 37 -2.95 5.06 2.95
N ILE A 38 -3.47 5.93 3.83
CA ILE A 38 -4.84 5.81 4.34
C ILE A 38 -5.84 5.97 3.21
N LEU A 39 -5.72 7.03 2.41
CA LEU A 39 -6.60 7.27 1.26
C LEU A 39 -6.54 6.12 0.24
N PHE A 40 -5.34 5.61 -0.03
CA PHE A 40 -5.15 4.46 -0.91
C PHE A 40 -5.83 3.19 -0.35
N GLY A 41 -5.62 2.88 0.93
CA GLY A 41 -6.24 1.72 1.58
C GLY A 41 -7.77 1.82 1.62
N LEU A 42 -8.33 3.03 1.81
CA LEU A 42 -9.77 3.27 1.74
C LEU A 42 -10.30 3.05 0.31
N GLY A 43 -9.58 3.52 -0.71
CA GLY A 43 -9.91 3.27 -2.11
C GLY A 43 -9.92 1.78 -2.45
N GLU A 44 -8.89 1.03 -2.02
CA GLU A 44 -8.85 -0.42 -2.17
C GLU A 44 -10.02 -1.10 -1.44
N ALA A 45 -10.36 -0.68 -0.21
CA ALA A 45 -11.50 -1.24 0.52
C ALA A 45 -12.82 -1.06 -0.25
N LEU A 46 -13.05 0.11 -0.84
CA LEU A 46 -14.23 0.39 -1.67
C LEU A 46 -14.24 -0.42 -2.97
N LEU A 47 -13.08 -0.63 -3.59
CA LEU A 47 -12.98 -1.51 -4.77
C LEU A 47 -13.32 -2.96 -4.43
N VAL A 48 -12.84 -3.45 -3.29
CA VAL A 48 -13.16 -4.79 -2.79
C VAL A 48 -14.66 -4.93 -2.50
N THR A 49 -15.28 -3.98 -1.80
CA THR A 49 -16.71 -4.07 -1.47
C THR A 49 -17.63 -3.88 -2.68
N SER A 50 -17.24 -3.09 -3.66
CA SER A 50 -18.00 -2.89 -4.91
C SER A 50 -17.97 -4.09 -5.87
N GLN A 51 -17.12 -5.09 -5.62
CA GLN A 51 -16.95 -6.28 -6.47
C GLN A 51 -16.58 -5.96 -7.94
N MET A 52 -16.03 -4.76 -8.21
CA MET A 52 -15.66 -4.30 -9.56
C MET A 52 -14.29 -4.83 -10.03
N GLY A 53 -13.73 -5.80 -9.32
CA GLY A 53 -12.37 -6.30 -9.52
C GLY A 53 -11.38 -5.63 -8.56
N VAL A 54 -10.36 -6.39 -8.18
CA VAL A 54 -9.36 -6.00 -7.19
C VAL A 54 -7.96 -6.07 -7.78
N SER A 55 -7.01 -5.35 -7.18
CA SER A 55 -5.60 -5.43 -7.58
C SER A 55 -5.07 -6.87 -7.43
N PRO A 56 -4.08 -7.32 -8.23
CA PRO A 56 -3.53 -8.68 -8.13
C PRO A 56 -3.02 -9.03 -6.74
N TRP A 57 -2.52 -8.03 -6.01
CA TRP A 57 -2.11 -8.16 -4.62
C TRP A 57 -3.28 -8.47 -3.69
N THR A 58 -4.35 -7.70 -3.79
CA THR A 58 -5.58 -7.89 -3.01
C THR A 58 -6.29 -9.18 -3.43
N ALA A 59 -6.24 -9.57 -4.71
CA ALA A 59 -6.75 -10.86 -5.20
C ALA A 59 -6.04 -12.05 -4.55
N LEU A 60 -4.70 -12.00 -4.43
CA LEU A 60 -3.92 -13.02 -3.74
C LEU A 60 -4.32 -13.14 -2.27
N ALA A 61 -4.46 -12.00 -1.59
CA ALA A 61 -4.90 -11.96 -0.19
C ALA A 61 -6.34 -12.45 -0.02
N GLN A 62 -7.24 -12.10 -0.93
CA GLN A 62 -8.62 -12.56 -0.93
C GLN A 62 -8.70 -14.08 -1.18
N GLY A 63 -7.89 -14.61 -2.10
CA GLY A 63 -7.81 -16.05 -2.34
C GLY A 63 -7.36 -16.83 -1.10
N PHE A 64 -6.33 -16.34 -0.41
CA PHE A 64 -5.89 -16.94 0.86
C PHE A 64 -6.94 -16.78 1.97
N SER A 65 -7.56 -15.61 2.09
CA SER A 65 -8.60 -15.31 3.07
C SER A 65 -9.79 -16.25 2.93
N ASN A 66 -10.20 -16.58 1.70
CA ASN A 66 -11.27 -17.52 1.42
C ASN A 66 -10.95 -18.97 1.85
N ILE A 67 -9.67 -19.35 1.84
CA ILE A 67 -9.23 -20.69 2.25
C ILE A 67 -9.04 -20.75 3.78
N SER A 68 -8.45 -19.72 4.37
CA SER A 68 -8.09 -19.70 5.80
C SER A 68 -9.20 -19.21 6.72
N GLY A 69 -10.23 -18.54 6.19
CA GLY A 69 -11.32 -17.92 6.96
C GLY A 69 -10.90 -16.68 7.76
N PHE A 70 -9.71 -16.13 7.51
CA PHE A 70 -9.25 -14.91 8.17
C PHE A 70 -9.75 -13.66 7.46
N SER A 71 -9.83 -12.52 8.18
CA SER A 71 -10.17 -11.24 7.54
C SER A 71 -9.17 -10.88 6.44
N LEU A 72 -9.66 -10.19 5.40
CA LEU A 72 -8.83 -9.81 4.26
C LEU A 72 -7.64 -8.93 4.69
N GLY A 73 -7.87 -7.96 5.57
CA GLY A 73 -6.79 -7.11 6.09
C GLY A 73 -5.69 -7.88 6.84
N PHE A 74 -6.08 -8.86 7.66
CA PHE A 74 -5.13 -9.73 8.36
C PHE A 74 -4.31 -10.57 7.39
N THR A 75 -4.97 -11.15 6.38
CA THR A 75 -4.30 -11.95 5.35
C THR A 75 -3.32 -11.10 4.53
N THR A 76 -3.71 -9.87 4.16
CA THR A 76 -2.84 -8.91 3.48
C THR A 76 -1.61 -8.55 4.32
N PHE A 77 -1.76 -8.42 5.65
CA PHE A 77 -0.63 -8.17 6.55
C PHE A 77 0.38 -9.33 6.54
N PHE A 78 -0.11 -10.57 6.65
CA PHE A 78 0.75 -11.76 6.61
C PHE A 78 1.48 -11.92 5.28
N ILE A 79 0.77 -11.73 4.16
CA ILE A 79 1.38 -11.76 2.83
C ILE A 79 2.44 -10.67 2.70
N SER A 80 2.17 -9.46 3.21
CA SER A 80 3.14 -8.37 3.20
C SER A 80 4.42 -8.73 3.95
N ILE A 81 4.31 -9.32 5.14
CA ILE A 81 5.48 -9.79 5.91
C ILE A 81 6.23 -10.86 5.12
N PHE A 82 5.52 -11.86 4.58
CA PHE A 82 6.14 -12.95 3.84
C PHE A 82 6.90 -12.45 2.61
N VAL A 83 6.32 -11.52 1.84
CA VAL A 83 6.97 -10.91 0.68
C VAL A 83 8.18 -10.07 1.10
N LEU A 84 8.10 -9.34 2.22
CA LEU A 84 9.25 -8.61 2.76
C LEU A 84 10.39 -9.55 3.21
N LEU A 85 10.07 -10.74 3.72
CA LEU A 85 11.08 -11.77 4.01
C LEU A 85 11.70 -12.32 2.73
N LEU A 86 10.89 -12.55 1.69
CA LEU A 86 11.39 -12.96 0.37
C LEU A 86 12.24 -11.89 -0.32
N TRP A 87 12.22 -10.63 0.14
CA TRP A 87 13.13 -9.59 -0.36
C TRP A 87 14.54 -9.68 0.20
N ILE A 88 14.76 -10.39 1.32
CA ILE A 88 16.09 -10.60 1.92
C ILE A 88 17.08 -11.19 0.89
N PRO A 89 16.77 -12.27 0.15
CA PRO A 89 17.67 -12.79 -0.88
C PRO A 89 17.90 -11.83 -2.06
N LEU A 90 16.96 -10.90 -2.33
CA LEU A 90 17.08 -9.90 -3.38
C LEU A 90 18.02 -8.74 -3.01
N LYS A 91 18.52 -8.68 -1.76
CA LYS A 91 19.41 -7.63 -1.23
C LYS A 91 18.86 -6.20 -1.38
N GLN A 92 17.54 -6.05 -1.53
CA GLN A 92 16.88 -4.75 -1.57
C GLN A 92 16.61 -4.29 -0.15
N LYS A 93 16.94 -3.02 0.16
CA LYS A 93 16.72 -2.45 1.49
C LYS A 93 15.28 -1.93 1.58
N PRO A 94 14.39 -2.52 2.39
CA PRO A 94 13.05 -1.97 2.56
C PRO A 94 13.15 -0.60 3.22
N GLY A 95 12.67 0.43 2.53
CA GLY A 95 12.58 1.77 3.10
C GLY A 95 11.49 1.84 4.15
N ILE A 96 11.47 2.93 4.94
CA ILE A 96 10.42 3.12 5.95
C ILE A 96 9.02 3.16 5.31
N GLY A 97 8.93 3.69 4.09
CA GLY A 97 7.68 3.77 3.36
C GLY A 97 7.11 2.40 2.99
N THR A 98 7.96 1.41 2.71
CA THR A 98 7.54 0.04 2.44
C THR A 98 6.94 -0.61 3.69
N ILE A 99 7.56 -0.39 4.84
CA ILE A 99 7.06 -0.91 6.14
C ILE A 99 5.71 -0.25 6.47
N PHE A 100 5.63 1.08 6.35
CA PHE A 100 4.37 1.80 6.58
C PHE A 100 3.28 1.41 5.60
N ASN A 101 3.60 1.18 4.33
CA ASN A 101 2.66 0.71 3.32
C ASN A 101 2.03 -0.63 3.73
N ALA A 102 2.86 -1.62 4.09
CA ALA A 102 2.41 -2.93 4.53
C ALA A 102 1.47 -2.83 5.76
N ILE A 103 1.86 -2.05 6.76
CA ILE A 103 1.11 -1.92 8.02
C ILE A 103 -0.19 -1.12 7.79
N ILE A 104 -0.09 0.09 7.25
CA ILE A 104 -1.23 1.02 7.15
C ILE A 104 -2.31 0.45 6.23
N ILE A 105 -1.95 -0.08 5.07
CA ILE A 105 -2.95 -0.61 4.13
C ILE A 105 -3.68 -1.80 4.75
N SER A 106 -2.96 -2.72 5.39
CA SER A 106 -3.58 -3.88 6.05
C SER A 106 -4.56 -3.48 7.16
N LEU A 107 -4.19 -2.49 7.99
CA LEU A 107 -5.06 -1.96 9.05
C LEU A 107 -6.29 -1.28 8.45
N VAL A 108 -6.10 -0.42 7.45
CA VAL A 108 -7.21 0.27 6.80
C VAL A 108 -8.16 -0.74 6.17
N LEU A 109 -7.68 -1.75 5.45
CA LEU A 109 -8.54 -2.81 4.89
C LEU A 109 -9.29 -3.58 5.99
N HIS A 110 -8.61 -3.92 7.10
CA HIS A 110 -9.22 -4.65 8.20
C HIS A 110 -10.40 -3.89 8.83
N TYR A 111 -10.30 -2.57 8.97
CA TYR A 111 -11.37 -1.75 9.57
C TYR A 111 -12.39 -1.23 8.55
N ALA A 112 -11.96 -0.87 7.35
CA ALA A 112 -12.81 -0.25 6.33
C ALA A 112 -13.74 -1.25 5.64
N ILE A 113 -13.31 -2.50 5.41
CA ILE A 113 -14.14 -3.49 4.73
C ILE A 113 -15.40 -3.84 5.55
N PRO A 114 -15.31 -4.16 6.86
CA PRO A 114 -16.50 -4.38 7.68
C PRO A 114 -17.42 -3.17 7.74
N PHE A 115 -16.85 -1.95 7.73
CA PHE A 115 -17.63 -0.73 7.72
C PHE A 115 -18.35 -0.52 6.39
N ALA A 116 -17.72 -0.83 5.25
CA ALA A 116 -18.29 -0.61 3.92
C ALA A 116 -19.26 -1.71 3.44
N ASN A 117 -19.45 -2.79 4.22
CA ASN A 117 -20.45 -3.83 3.98
C ASN A 117 -21.83 -3.42 4.53
N PHE A 118 -22.37 -2.30 4.05
CA PHE A 118 -23.75 -1.88 4.31
C PHE A 118 -24.74 -2.64 3.42
#